data_AF-A0A7Y7IT96-F1
#
_entry.id   AF-A0A7Y7IT96-F1
#
_cell.length_a   1.000
_cell.length_b   1.000
_cell.length_c   1.000
_cell.angle_alpha   90.00
_cell.angle_beta   90.00
_cell.angle_gamma   90.00
#
_symmetry.space_group_name_H-M   'P 1'
#
loop_
_entity.id
_entity.type
_entity.pdbx_description
1 polymer ?
#
loop_
_entity_poly.entity_id
_entity_poly.type
_entity_poly.pdbx_seq_one_letter_code
_entity_poly.pdbx_strand_id
1 'polypeptide(L)'
;MKIAELGKATVQAELTVRRQMAIRIGRQVAFLVIAAIFGLLAVLSGHALLWAFAYQTLGFSVLGAAILVFAIDAAVAVLFLLLGRRSIMTPEEIRARFERDHAINDLRQAMALTAITSAIAGPVGRQAGRAIWQVVRSAFGRKG
;
A
#
# COMPACT_ATOMS: atom_id res chain seq x y z
N MET A 1 -15.09 11.44 -23.28
CA MET A 1 -14.16 12.11 -22.36
C MET A 1 -12.76 11.63 -22.72
N LYS A 2 -11.87 12.55 -23.09
CA LYS A 2 -10.66 12.23 -23.85
C LYS A 2 -9.70 11.50 -22.92
N ILE A 3 -9.08 10.42 -23.39
CA ILE A 3 -8.17 9.54 -22.61
C ILE A 3 -7.14 10.31 -21.77
N ALA A 4 -6.75 11.52 -22.20
CA ALA A 4 -5.92 12.45 -21.44
C ALA A 4 -6.53 12.93 -20.10
N GLU A 5 -7.84 13.15 -20.01
CA GLU A 5 -8.55 13.49 -18.76
C GLU A 5 -8.59 12.30 -17.80
N LEU A 6 -8.87 11.10 -18.32
CA LEU A 6 -8.81 9.86 -17.54
C LEU A 6 -7.39 9.59 -17.03
N GLY A 7 -6.37 9.84 -17.86
CA GLY A 7 -4.96 9.77 -17.47
C GLY A 7 -4.60 10.75 -16.34
N LYS A 8 -5.03 12.01 -16.45
CA LYS A 8 -4.85 13.01 -15.39
C LYS A 8 -5.55 12.60 -14.09
N ALA A 9 -6.77 12.08 -14.18
CA ALA A 9 -7.52 11.59 -13.03
C ALA A 9 -6.81 10.40 -12.34
N THR A 10 -6.26 9.45 -13.10
CA THR A 10 -5.48 8.33 -12.54
C THR A 10 -4.21 8.79 -11.82
N VAL A 11 -3.47 9.74 -12.41
CA VAL A 11 -2.23 10.27 -11.80
C VAL A 11 -2.54 11.06 -10.53
N GLN A 12 -3.61 11.87 -10.53
CA GLN A 12 -4.08 12.56 -9.33
C GLN A 12 -4.50 11.57 -8.25
N ALA A 13 -5.28 10.55 -8.58
CA ALA A 13 -5.67 9.51 -7.61
C ALA A 13 -4.46 8.80 -7.00
N GLU A 14 -3.44 8.47 -7.81
CA GLU A 14 -2.21 7.85 -7.31
C GLU A 14 -1.40 8.77 -6.39
N LEU A 15 -1.32 10.07 -6.72
CA LEU A 15 -0.68 11.07 -5.85
C LEU A 15 -1.40 11.21 -4.51
N THR A 16 -2.73 11.18 -4.51
CA THR A 16 -3.53 11.27 -3.28
C THR A 16 -3.27 10.07 -2.37
N VAL A 17 -3.21 8.85 -2.93
CA VAL A 17 -2.83 7.63 -2.19
C VAL A 17 -1.44 7.77 -1.57
N ARG A 18 -0.45 8.20 -2.35
CA ARG A 18 0.94 8.35 -1.88
C ARG A 18 1.04 9.40 -0.77
N ARG A 19 0.30 10.50 -0.88
CA ARG A 19 0.26 11.56 0.13
C ARG A 19 -0.34 11.07 1.45
N GLN A 20 -1.44 10.34 1.40
CA GLN A 20 -2.05 9.78 2.62
C GLN A 20 -1.16 8.72 3.28
N MET A 21 -0.54 7.84 2.48
CA MET A 21 0.47 6.91 2.99
C MET A 21 1.65 7.64 3.66
N ALA A 22 2.15 8.71 3.04
CA ALA A 22 3.26 9.50 3.59
C ALA A 22 2.89 10.14 4.94
N ILE A 23 1.68 10.66 5.08
CA ILE A 23 1.19 11.23 6.35
C ILE A 23 1.07 10.13 7.43
N ARG A 24 0.54 8.95 7.07
CA ARG A 24 0.44 7.80 8.00
C ARG A 24 1.81 7.38 8.49
N ILE A 25 2.74 7.15 7.56
CA ILE A 25 4.11 6.75 7.88
C ILE A 25 4.80 7.84 8.68
N GLY A 26 4.67 9.11 8.29
CA GLY A 26 5.24 10.24 9.02
C GLY A 26 4.75 10.32 10.46
N ARG A 27 3.43 10.18 10.68
CA ARG A 27 2.85 10.17 12.04
C ARG A 27 3.28 8.94 12.84
N GLN A 28 3.30 7.77 12.21
CA GLN A 28 3.72 6.52 12.84
C GLN A 28 5.20 6.58 13.25
N VAL A 29 6.06 7.13 12.39
CA VAL A 29 7.48 7.34 12.68
C VAL A 29 7.65 8.36 13.80
N ALA A 30 6.93 9.48 13.78
CA ALA A 30 7.00 10.47 14.87
C ALA A 30 6.64 9.87 16.23
N PHE A 31 5.53 9.12 16.31
CA PHE A 31 5.16 8.43 17.55
C PHE A 31 6.13 7.30 17.92
N LEU A 32 6.69 6.57 16.95
CA LEU A 32 7.71 5.56 17.21
C LEU A 32 9.00 6.18 17.77
N VAL A 33 9.41 7.34 17.28
CA VAL A 33 10.58 8.07 17.80
C VAL A 33 10.34 8.49 19.24
N ILE A 34 9.17 9.07 19.55
CA ILE A 34 8.80 9.44 20.92
C ILE A 34 8.76 8.19 21.82
N ALA A 35 8.11 7.12 21.36
CA ALA A 35 8.06 5.85 22.08
C ALA A 35 9.44 5.22 22.29
N ALA A 36 10.37 5.37 21.33
CA ALA A 36 11.74 4.90 21.47
C ALA A 36 12.50 5.69 22.53
N ILE A 37 12.37 7.01 22.56
CA ILE A 37 13.04 7.87 23.55
C ILE A 37 12.52 7.58 24.96
N PHE A 38 11.19 7.64 25.15
CA PHE A 38 10.58 7.37 26.45
C PHE A 38 10.72 5.90 26.86
N GLY A 39 10.68 4.98 25.90
CA GLY A 39 10.92 3.56 26.14
C GLY A 39 12.34 3.28 26.60
N LEU A 40 13.34 3.92 26.00
CA LEU A 40 14.74 3.77 26.40
C LEU A 40 14.98 4.31 27.81
N LEU A 41 14.39 5.47 28.14
CA LEU A 41 14.41 6.02 29.49
C LEU A 41 13.67 5.12 30.51
N ALA A 42 12.54 4.53 30.13
CA ALA A 42 11.77 3.62 30.97
C ALA A 42 12.49 2.28 31.19
N VAL A 43 13.21 1.77 30.18
CA VAL A 43 14.04 0.56 30.32
C VAL A 43 15.22 0.85 31.25
N LEU A 44 15.89 2.00 31.11
CA LEU A 44 16.99 2.37 32.01
C LEU A 44 16.53 2.54 33.47
N SER A 45 15.45 3.28 33.70
CA SER A 45 14.92 3.49 35.05
C SER A 45 14.29 2.22 35.63
N GLY A 46 13.58 1.46 34.80
CA GLY A 46 13.02 0.16 35.13
C GLY A 46 14.10 -0.85 35.51
N HIS A 47 15.17 -0.96 34.73
CA HIS A 47 16.32 -1.84 35.02
C HIS A 47 16.92 -1.55 36.39
N ALA A 48 17.18 -0.28 36.69
CA ALA A 48 17.73 0.13 37.99
C ALA A 48 16.77 -0.18 39.15
N LEU A 49 15.47 0.05 38.96
CA LEU A 49 14.43 -0.26 39.95
C LEU A 49 14.30 -1.77 40.18
N LEU A 50 14.33 -2.56 39.12
CA LEU A 50 14.16 -4.01 39.14
C LEU A 50 15.37 -4.69 39.77
N TRP A 51 16.57 -4.17 39.51
CA TRP A 51 17.78 -4.57 40.20
C TRP A 51 17.72 -4.25 41.69
N ALA A 52 17.33 -3.01 42.05
CA ALA A 52 17.19 -2.61 43.45
C ALA A 52 16.16 -3.47 44.19
N PHE A 53 15.03 -3.79 43.56
CA PHE A 53 14.00 -4.66 44.12
C PHE A 53 14.49 -6.11 44.30
N ALA A 54 15.16 -6.67 43.28
CA ALA A 54 15.71 -8.02 43.35
C ALA A 54 16.78 -8.15 44.44
N TYR A 55 17.61 -7.12 44.59
CA TYR A 55 18.70 -7.11 45.57
C TYR A 55 18.22 -6.78 46.99
N GLN A 56 17.45 -5.70 47.17
CA GLN A 56 17.04 -5.23 48.51
C GLN A 56 15.80 -5.92 49.06
N THR A 57 14.84 -6.28 48.20
CA THR A 57 13.54 -6.82 48.67
C THR A 57 13.48 -8.34 48.58
N LEU A 58 14.00 -8.94 47.50
CA LEU A 58 13.99 -10.39 47.32
C LEU A 58 15.22 -11.10 47.89
N GLY A 59 16.24 -10.33 48.30
CA GLY A 59 17.46 -10.87 48.90
C GLY A 59 18.31 -11.70 47.95
N PHE A 60 18.16 -11.51 46.63
CA PHE A 60 18.99 -12.23 45.67
C PHE A 60 20.46 -11.80 45.74
N SER A 61 21.36 -12.74 45.42
CA SER A 61 22.76 -12.42 45.20
C SER A 61 22.92 -11.45 44.02
N VAL A 62 24.02 -10.70 43.99
CA VAL A 62 24.32 -9.73 42.91
C VAL A 62 24.19 -10.38 41.52
N LEU A 63 24.66 -11.62 41.37
CA LEU A 63 24.56 -12.38 40.12
C LEU A 63 23.10 -12.79 39.83
N GLY A 64 22.35 -13.26 40.83
CA GLY A 64 20.96 -13.66 40.67
C GLY A 64 20.05 -12.49 40.28
N ALA A 65 20.25 -11.32 40.92
CA ALA A 65 19.56 -10.09 40.56
C ALA A 65 19.89 -9.65 39.12
N ALA A 66 21.17 -9.68 38.72
CA ALA A 66 21.58 -9.32 37.37
C ALA A 66 20.98 -10.26 36.29
N ILE A 67 20.97 -11.58 36.53
CA ILE A 67 20.38 -12.56 35.61
C ILE A 67 18.87 -12.35 35.46
N LEU A 68 18.16 -12.09 36.56
CA LEU A 68 16.71 -11.88 36.56
C LEU A 68 16.33 -10.63 35.75
N VAL A 69 17.03 -9.51 35.99
CA VAL A 69 16.78 -8.27 35.28
C VAL A 69 17.09 -8.43 33.79
N PHE A 70 18.21 -9.07 33.44
CA PHE A 70 18.55 -9.38 32.05
C PHE A 70 17.49 -10.24 31.35
N ALA A 71 16.95 -11.25 32.03
CA ALA A 71 15.90 -12.11 31.47
C ALA A 71 14.60 -11.34 31.18
N ILE A 72 14.21 -10.43 32.08
CA ILE A 72 13.03 -9.57 31.89
C ILE A 72 13.25 -8.58 30.74
N ASP A 73 14.42 -7.95 30.68
CA ASP A 73 14.76 -7.00 29.60
C ASP A 73 14.75 -7.70 28.23
N ALA A 74 15.32 -8.91 28.14
CA ALA A 74 15.30 -9.72 26.92
C ALA A 74 13.87 -10.06 26.49
N ALA A 75 12.99 -10.43 27.43
CA ALA A 75 11.59 -10.74 27.13
C ALA A 75 10.83 -9.50 26.62
N VAL A 76 11.03 -8.34 27.27
CA VAL A 76 10.42 -7.06 26.85
C VAL A 76 10.92 -6.63 25.49
N ALA A 77 12.23 -6.75 25.21
CA ALA A 77 12.81 -6.43 23.91
C ALA A 77 12.21 -7.29 22.79
N VAL A 78 12.05 -8.60 23.02
CA VAL A 78 11.39 -9.51 22.07
C VAL A 78 9.93 -9.12 21.85
N LEU A 79 9.18 -8.78 22.91
CA LEU A 79 7.79 -8.34 22.82
C LEU A 79 7.63 -7.08 21.95
N PHE A 80 8.47 -6.07 22.17
CA PHE A 80 8.47 -4.84 21.36
C PHE A 80 8.85 -5.10 19.90
N LEU A 81 9.79 -6.01 19.64
CA LEU A 81 10.17 -6.41 18.29
C LEU A 81 9.01 -7.11 17.55
N LEU A 82 8.23 -7.93 18.25
CA LEU A 82 7.05 -8.60 17.69
C LEU A 82 5.90 -7.62 17.45
N LEU A 83 5.64 -6.71 18.38
CA LEU A 83 4.58 -5.70 18.25
C LEU A 83 4.90 -4.67 17.17
N GLY A 84 6.15 -4.22 17.07
CA GLY A 84 6.60 -3.26 16.06
C GLY A 84 6.49 -3.76 14.63
N ARG A 85 6.46 -5.08 14.41
CA ARG A 85 6.26 -5.68 13.07
C ARG A 85 4.81 -5.63 12.59
N ARG A 86 3.84 -5.32 13.45
CA ARG A 86 2.42 -5.25 13.06
C ARG A 86 2.07 -3.83 12.60
N SER A 87 2.05 -3.61 11.28
CA SER A 87 1.44 -2.42 10.70
C SER A 87 -0.05 -2.66 10.46
N ILE A 88 -0.91 -1.95 11.18
CA ILE A 88 -2.36 -2.00 10.96
C ILE A 88 -2.70 -0.95 9.90
N MET A 89 -3.34 -1.40 8.82
CA MET A 89 -3.71 -0.55 7.69
C MET A 89 -4.92 0.32 8.06
N THR A 90 -4.83 1.63 7.80
CA THR A 90 -5.90 2.57 8.16
C THR A 90 -7.06 2.51 7.16
N PRO A 91 -8.32 2.74 7.60
CA PRO A 91 -9.50 2.71 6.73
C PRO A 91 -9.44 3.74 5.59
N GLU A 92 -8.73 4.87 5.77
CA GLU A 92 -8.53 5.86 4.71
C GLU A 92 -7.62 5.35 3.58
N GLU A 93 -6.59 4.58 3.91
CA GLU A 93 -5.70 4.00 2.90
C GLU A 93 -6.37 2.88 2.10
N ILE A 94 -7.32 2.18 2.74
CA ILE A 94 -8.18 1.22 2.05
C ILE A 94 -9.04 1.95 1.01
N ARG A 95 -9.71 3.05 1.39
CA ARG A 95 -10.54 3.86 0.48
C ARG A 95 -9.73 4.43 -0.67
N ALA A 96 -8.55 4.99 -0.38
CA ALA A 96 -7.68 5.55 -1.41
C ALA A 96 -7.19 4.46 -2.41
N ARG A 97 -6.92 3.23 -1.94
CA ARG A 97 -6.60 2.10 -2.83
C ARG A 97 -7.78 1.70 -3.71
N PHE A 98 -8.99 1.67 -3.15
CA PHE A 98 -10.20 1.40 -3.92
C PHE A 98 -10.42 2.42 -5.04
N GLU A 99 -10.28 3.72 -4.77
CA GLU A 99 -10.38 4.77 -5.79
C GLU A 99 -9.32 4.65 -6.88
N ARG A 100 -8.07 4.37 -6.50
CA ARG A 100 -6.99 4.11 -7.47
C ARG A 100 -7.32 2.92 -8.36
N ASP A 101 -7.77 1.82 -7.78
CA ASP A 101 -8.04 0.60 -8.53
C ASP A 101 -9.23 0.78 -9.48
N HIS A 102 -10.26 1.55 -9.09
CA HIS A 102 -11.35 1.94 -9.99
C HIS A 102 -10.86 2.82 -11.16
N ALA A 103 -10.09 3.87 -10.88
CA ALA A 103 -9.57 4.76 -11.91
C ALA A 103 -8.65 4.05 -12.92
N ILE A 104 -7.81 3.10 -12.45
CA ILE A 104 -6.96 2.28 -13.33
C ILE A 104 -7.82 1.36 -14.21
N ASN A 105 -8.89 0.79 -13.65
CA ASN A 105 -9.76 -0.10 -14.39
C ASN A 105 -10.53 0.65 -15.49
N ASP A 106 -11.00 1.86 -15.19
CA ASP A 106 -11.66 2.75 -16.15
C ASP A 106 -10.70 3.16 -17.27
N LEU A 107 -9.44 3.46 -16.95
CA LEU A 107 -8.40 3.75 -17.93
C LEU A 107 -8.13 2.54 -18.84
N ARG A 108 -8.04 1.32 -18.27
CA ARG A 108 -7.84 0.08 -19.03
C ARG A 108 -9.02 -0.19 -19.98
N GLN A 109 -10.25 0.00 -19.52
CA GLN A 109 -11.44 -0.14 -20.37
C GLN A 109 -11.46 0.90 -21.48
N ALA A 110 -11.13 2.16 -21.19
CA ALA A 110 -11.05 3.21 -22.20
C ALA A 110 -9.95 2.93 -23.24
N MET A 111 -8.79 2.42 -22.82
CA MET A 111 -7.73 1.99 -23.73
C MET A 111 -8.14 0.78 -24.57
N ALA A 112 -8.81 -0.21 -23.97
CA ALA A 112 -9.31 -1.39 -24.70
C ALA A 112 -10.36 -0.98 -25.75
N LEU A 113 -11.31 -0.13 -25.40
CA LEU A 113 -12.30 0.43 -26.33
C LEU A 113 -11.62 1.22 -27.45
N THR A 114 -10.62 2.02 -27.14
CA THR A 114 -9.87 2.79 -28.14
C THR A 114 -9.05 1.87 -29.06
N ALA A 115 -8.43 0.82 -28.53
CA ALA A 115 -7.68 -0.18 -29.29
C ALA A 115 -8.59 -1.02 -30.20
N ILE A 116 -9.78 -1.41 -29.72
CA ILE A 116 -10.79 -2.10 -30.53
C ILE A 116 -11.31 -1.17 -31.62
N THR A 117 -11.63 0.08 -31.27
CA THR A 117 -12.14 1.07 -32.24
C THR A 117 -11.07 1.41 -33.28
N SER A 118 -9.79 1.52 -32.91
CA SER A 118 -8.70 1.79 -33.84
C SER A 118 -8.33 0.56 -34.67
N ALA A 119 -8.47 -0.66 -34.15
CA ALA A 119 -8.34 -1.90 -34.92
C ALA A 119 -9.45 -2.02 -35.97
N ILE A 120 -10.69 -1.67 -35.61
CA ILE A 120 -11.84 -1.65 -36.51
C ILE A 120 -11.75 -0.49 -37.51
N ALA A 121 -11.22 0.67 -37.15
CA ALA A 121 -11.05 1.81 -38.06
C ALA A 121 -9.73 1.77 -38.87
N GLY A 122 -8.82 0.85 -38.52
CA GLY A 122 -7.49 0.70 -39.09
C GLY A 122 -7.45 -0.15 -40.38
N PRO A 123 -6.27 -0.70 -40.75
CA PRO A 123 -6.09 -1.46 -41.99
C PRO A 123 -7.03 -2.68 -42.13
N VAL A 124 -7.39 -3.31 -41.01
CA VAL A 124 -8.36 -4.43 -40.97
C VAL A 124 -9.77 -3.94 -41.30
N GLY A 125 -10.18 -2.77 -40.81
CA GLY A 125 -11.42 -2.11 -41.23
C GLY A 125 -11.49 -1.80 -42.73
N ARG A 126 -10.37 -1.40 -43.32
CA ARG A 126 -10.27 -1.19 -44.77
C ARG A 126 -10.37 -2.51 -45.55
N GLN A 127 -9.82 -3.61 -45.05
CA GLN A 127 -9.95 -4.92 -45.69
C GLN A 127 -11.35 -5.54 -45.51
N ALA A 128 -11.91 -5.49 -44.31
CA ALA A 128 -13.28 -5.93 -44.03
C ALA A 128 -14.31 -5.08 -44.79
N GLY A 129 -14.12 -3.76 -44.85
CA GLY A 129 -14.94 -2.86 -45.66
C GLY A 129 -14.89 -3.16 -47.15
N ARG A 130 -13.71 -3.54 -47.70
CA ARG A 130 -13.60 -4.01 -49.09
C ARG A 130 -14.29 -5.34 -49.32
N ALA A 131 -14.20 -6.28 -48.39
CA ALA A 131 -14.87 -7.58 -48.47
C ALA A 131 -16.40 -7.42 -48.42
N ILE A 132 -16.90 -6.59 -47.50
CA ILE A 132 -18.32 -6.25 -47.40
C ILE A 132 -18.79 -5.53 -48.68
N TRP A 133 -17.99 -4.58 -49.20
CA TRP A 133 -18.31 -3.88 -50.44
C TRP A 133 -18.36 -4.80 -51.67
N GLN A 134 -17.48 -5.80 -51.74
CA GLN A 134 -17.52 -6.82 -52.81
C GLN A 134 -18.76 -7.71 -52.71
N VAL A 135 -19.16 -8.11 -51.50
CA VAL A 135 -20.39 -8.89 -51.29
C VAL A 135 -21.63 -8.06 -51.68
N VAL A 136 -21.71 -6.80 -51.24
CA VAL A 136 -22.80 -5.88 -51.61
C VAL A 136 -22.86 -5.65 -53.12
N ARG A 137 -21.71 -5.42 -53.76
CA ARG A 137 -21.63 -5.26 -55.22
C ARG A 137 -22.03 -6.54 -55.97
N SER A 138 -21.69 -7.72 -55.45
CA SER A 138 -22.06 -9.01 -56.06
C SER A 138 -23.55 -9.32 -55.95
N ALA A 139 -24.20 -8.87 -54.87
CA ALA A 139 -25.63 -9.04 -54.65
C ALA A 139 -26.47 -8.05 -55.48
N PHE A 140 -25.97 -6.82 -55.70
CA PHE A 140 -26.67 -5.80 -56.49
C PHE A 140 -26.26 -5.75 -57.98
N GLY A 141 -25.12 -6.33 -58.35
CA GLY A 141 -24.62 -6.35 -59.73
C GLY A 141 -25.14 -7.50 -60.58
N ARG A 142 -25.94 -8.42 -60.02
CA ARG A 142 -26.50 -9.59 -60.74
C ARG A 142 -27.95 -9.33 -61.17
N LYS A 143 -28.15 -8.30 -61.97
CA LYS A 143 -29.31 -8.14 -62.87
C LYS A 143 -28.83 -7.50 -64.18
N GLY A 144 -28.38 -8.35 -65.08
CA GLY A 144 -28.12 -8.11 -66.49
C GLY A 144 -28.38 -9.42 -67.19
#